data_AF-A0AAW3KDD3-F1
#
_entry.id   AF-A0AAW3KDD3-F1
#
_cell.length_a   1.000
_cell.length_b   1.000
_cell.length_c   1.000
_cell.angle_alpha   90.00
_cell.angle_beta   90.00
_cell.angle_gamma   90.00
#
_symmetry.space_group_name_H-M   'P 1'
#
loop_
_entity.id
_entity.type
_entity.pdbx_description
1 polymer ?
#
loop_
_entity_poly.entity_id
_entity_poly.type
_entity_poly.pdbx_seq_one_letter_code
_entity_poly.pdbx_strand_id
1 'polypeptide(L)'
;MNEFEWRRQMRELRQPVSPSRDLWAGIDSALDQAEHREGSAGSHALAHRRRWLFGAALAASLLLAAGIGWHATRGPADIVTTRVATNTTSWKPSDPRLSGAAIELDAARMELQLAIRQAPDSLALQRLLGRTEQQQSQLRQLANQSG
;
A
#
# COMPACT_ATOMS: atom_id res chain seq x y z
N MET A 1 7.39 -33.43 -15.98
CA MET A 1 7.79 -32.80 -14.70
C MET A 1 7.18 -33.62 -13.57
N ASN A 2 7.97 -34.05 -12.57
CA ASN A 2 7.53 -34.97 -11.52
C ASN A 2 6.94 -34.20 -10.31
N GLU A 3 6.00 -34.75 -9.54
CA GLU A 3 5.36 -34.01 -8.41
C GLU A 3 6.36 -33.55 -7.34
N PHE A 4 7.44 -34.32 -7.19
CA PHE A 4 8.51 -34.05 -6.25
C PHE A 4 9.30 -32.79 -6.62
N GLU A 5 9.49 -32.55 -7.92
CA GLU A 5 10.12 -31.33 -8.45
C GLU A 5 9.27 -30.10 -8.13
N TRP A 6 7.94 -30.21 -8.32
CA TRP A 6 7.00 -29.14 -7.98
C TRP A 6 7.03 -28.83 -6.48
N ARG A 7 6.94 -29.85 -5.63
CA ARG A 7 6.97 -29.66 -4.16
C ARG A 7 8.31 -29.10 -3.67
N ARG A 8 9.40 -29.33 -4.40
CA ARG A 8 10.70 -28.72 -4.14
C ARG A 8 10.70 -27.24 -4.53
N GLN A 9 10.27 -26.90 -5.73
CA GLN A 9 10.16 -25.51 -6.19
C GLN A 9 9.23 -24.66 -5.30
N MET A 10 8.09 -25.21 -4.87
CA MET A 10 7.16 -24.50 -3.97
C MET A 10 7.76 -24.24 -2.58
N ARG A 11 8.71 -25.08 -2.12
CA ARG A 11 9.45 -24.83 -0.89
C ARG A 11 10.55 -23.80 -1.07
N GLU A 12 11.21 -23.82 -2.22
CA GLU A 12 12.27 -22.86 -2.57
C GLU A 12 11.71 -21.43 -2.69
N LEU A 13 10.52 -21.28 -3.28
CA LEU A 13 9.79 -20.01 -3.35
C LEU A 13 9.35 -19.45 -1.98
N ARG A 14 9.20 -20.30 -0.97
CA ARG A 14 8.85 -19.87 0.40
C ARG A 14 10.05 -19.42 1.21
N GLN A 15 11.27 -19.56 0.70
CA GLN A 15 12.44 -19.08 1.43
C GLN A 15 12.50 -17.55 1.41
N PRO A 16 12.90 -16.92 2.53
CA PRO A 16 13.09 -15.48 2.56
C PRO A 16 14.21 -15.10 1.59
N VAL A 17 13.87 -14.35 0.55
CA VAL A 17 14.83 -13.79 -0.40
C VAL A 17 15.17 -12.37 0.05
N SER A 18 16.43 -12.15 0.42
CA SER A 18 16.93 -10.81 0.67
C SER A 18 17.07 -10.04 -0.65
N PRO A 19 16.57 -8.81 -0.75
CA PRO A 19 16.71 -8.00 -1.96
C PRO A 19 18.19 -7.74 -2.26
N SER A 20 18.58 -7.82 -3.53
CA SER A 20 19.97 -7.68 -3.97
C SER A 20 20.56 -6.29 -3.75
N ARG A 21 19.71 -5.29 -3.51
CA ARG A 21 20.07 -3.91 -3.17
C ARG A 21 19.07 -3.36 -2.18
N ASP A 22 19.50 -2.39 -1.39
CA ASP A 22 18.59 -1.62 -0.56
C ASP A 22 17.61 -0.84 -1.46
N LEU A 23 16.32 -1.14 -1.33
CA LEU A 23 15.24 -0.48 -2.07
C LEU A 23 14.73 0.76 -1.33
N TRP A 24 15.00 0.88 -0.02
CA TRP A 24 14.49 1.99 0.78
C TRP A 24 15.07 3.32 0.33
N ALA A 25 16.37 3.39 0.06
CA ALA A 25 16.98 4.60 -0.51
C ALA A 25 16.33 5.03 -1.84
N GLY A 26 15.94 4.06 -2.68
CA GLY A 26 15.25 4.32 -3.94
C GLY A 26 13.83 4.86 -3.73
N ILE A 27 13.09 4.29 -2.78
CA ILE A 27 11.74 4.75 -2.42
C ILE A 27 11.80 6.15 -1.81
N ASP A 28 12.76 6.43 -0.92
CA ASP A 28 12.97 7.74 -0.31
C ASP A 28 13.18 8.82 -1.38
N SER A 29 14.08 8.54 -2.33
CA SER A 29 14.32 9.44 -3.46
C SER A 29 13.09 9.62 -4.37
N ALA A 30 12.21 8.62 -4.46
CA ALA A 30 11.00 8.70 -5.27
C ALA A 30 9.90 9.50 -4.59
N LEU A 31 9.80 9.42 -3.26
CA LEU A 31 8.91 10.25 -2.44
C LEU A 31 9.35 11.72 -2.52
N ASP A 32 10.64 12.01 -2.33
CA ASP A 32 11.18 13.36 -2.49
C ASP A 32 10.90 13.91 -3.91
N GLN A 33 11.13 13.11 -4.96
CA GLN A 33 10.84 13.53 -6.34
C GLN A 33 9.35 13.77 -6.61
N ALA A 34 8.45 13.07 -5.91
CA ALA A 34 7.02 13.33 -6.01
C ALA A 34 6.68 14.70 -5.40
N GLU A 35 7.25 15.01 -4.23
CA GLU A 35 7.10 16.32 -3.58
C GLU A 35 7.65 17.47 -4.45
N HIS A 36 8.79 17.26 -5.13
CA HIS A 36 9.38 18.27 -6.02
C HIS A 36 8.64 18.42 -7.35
N ARG A 37 7.94 17.38 -7.83
CA ARG A 37 7.12 17.45 -9.05
C ARG A 37 5.85 18.27 -8.88
N GLU A 38 5.30 18.33 -7.68
CA GLU A 38 4.14 19.18 -7.39
C GLU A 38 4.47 20.68 -7.52
N GLY A 39 5.76 21.05 -7.48
CA GLY A 39 6.23 22.43 -7.61
C GLY A 39 6.69 22.88 -9.02
N SER A 40 6.85 21.99 -10.01
CA SER A 40 7.45 22.36 -11.30
C SER A 40 6.69 21.81 -12.51
N ALA A 41 5.84 22.65 -13.10
CA ALA A 41 5.18 22.40 -14.38
C ALA A 41 6.20 22.44 -15.54
N GLY A 42 6.67 21.27 -15.98
CA GLY A 42 7.55 21.09 -17.15
C GLY A 42 6.85 20.40 -18.32
N SER A 43 6.21 21.18 -19.20
CA SER A 43 5.20 20.72 -20.16
C SER A 43 5.71 20.12 -21.49
N HIS A 44 7.01 19.96 -21.70
CA HIS A 44 7.54 19.58 -23.04
C HIS A 44 7.93 18.09 -23.21
N ALA A 45 8.17 17.33 -22.14
CA ALA A 45 8.52 15.90 -22.24
C ALA A 45 7.28 14.96 -22.32
N LEU A 46 6.08 15.52 -22.18
CA LEU A 46 4.83 14.76 -22.00
C LEU A 46 4.28 14.18 -23.31
N ALA A 47 4.53 14.80 -24.46
CA ALA A 47 3.91 14.37 -25.72
C ALA A 47 4.42 12.99 -26.20
N HIS A 48 5.72 12.72 -26.07
CA HIS A 48 6.32 11.46 -26.50
C HIS A 48 6.04 10.33 -25.50
N ARG A 49 6.11 10.63 -24.19
CA ARG A 49 5.70 9.70 -23.12
C ARG A 49 4.23 9.31 -23.22
N ARG A 50 3.33 10.23 -23.58
CA ARG A 50 1.89 9.96 -23.68
C ARG A 50 1.54 8.95 -24.77
N ARG A 51 2.21 8.96 -25.94
CA ARG A 51 2.03 7.90 -26.96
C ARG A 51 2.55 6.54 -26.51
N TRP A 52 3.63 6.51 -25.73
CA TRP A 52 4.16 5.28 -25.14
C TRP A 52 3.25 4.73 -24.03
N LEU A 53 2.67 5.62 -23.21
CA LEU A 53 1.74 5.27 -22.15
C LEU A 53 0.44 4.64 -22.69
N PHE A 54 -0.05 5.05 -23.87
CA PHE A 54 -1.21 4.39 -24.49
C PHE A 54 -0.91 2.95 -24.93
N GLY A 55 0.27 2.70 -25.53
CA GLY A 55 0.69 1.35 -25.87
C GLY A 55 0.87 0.45 -24.64
N ALA A 56 1.50 1.00 -23.59
CA ALA A 56 1.67 0.31 -22.31
C ALA A 56 0.34 0.06 -21.60
N ALA A 57 -0.60 1.02 -21.62
CA ALA A 57 -1.93 0.87 -21.03
C ALA A 57 -2.76 -0.22 -21.74
N LEU A 58 -2.69 -0.30 -23.07
CA LEU A 58 -3.37 -1.34 -23.82
C LEU A 58 -2.81 -2.74 -23.51
N ALA A 59 -1.47 -2.86 -23.49
CA ALA A 59 -0.80 -4.12 -23.13
C ALA A 59 -1.10 -4.52 -21.67
N ALA A 60 -1.09 -3.57 -20.74
CA ALA A 60 -1.44 -3.80 -19.35
C ALA A 60 -2.92 -4.22 -19.19
N SER A 61 -3.84 -3.62 -19.96
CA SER A 61 -5.26 -3.96 -19.93
C SER A 61 -5.53 -5.38 -20.46
N LEU A 62 -4.82 -5.80 -21.51
CA LEU A 62 -4.87 -7.17 -22.03
C LEU A 62 -4.29 -8.18 -21.03
N LEU A 63 -3.16 -7.86 -20.39
CA LEU A 63 -2.56 -8.69 -19.33
C LEU A 63 -3.46 -8.78 -18.09
N LEU A 64 -4.13 -7.69 -17.71
CA LEU A 64 -5.05 -7.65 -16.58
C LEU A 64 -6.31 -8.49 -16.87
N ALA A 65 -6.90 -8.36 -18.06
CA ALA A 65 -8.05 -9.17 -18.47
C ALA A 65 -7.70 -10.67 -18.54
N ALA A 66 -6.54 -11.02 -19.10
CA ALA A 66 -6.04 -12.39 -19.13
C ALA A 66 -5.72 -12.95 -17.73
N GLY A 67 -5.11 -12.12 -16.87
CA GLY A 67 -4.79 -12.47 -15.49
C GLY A 67 -6.01 -12.70 -14.61
N ILE A 68 -7.05 -11.88 -14.75
CA ILE A 68 -8.32 -12.03 -14.01
C ILE A 68 -9.06 -13.30 -14.47
N GLY A 69 -9.13 -13.56 -15.77
CA GLY A 69 -9.72 -14.80 -16.30
C GLY A 69 -8.98 -16.06 -15.80
N TRP A 70 -7.65 -15.99 -15.70
CA TRP A 70 -6.83 -17.06 -15.16
C TRP A 70 -7.04 -17.27 -13.66
N HIS A 71 -7.23 -16.20 -12.89
CA HIS A 71 -7.44 -16.24 -11.45
C HIS A 71 -8.86 -16.72 -11.08
N ALA A 72 -9.87 -16.43 -11.91
CA ALA A 72 -11.26 -16.87 -11.71
C ALA A 72 -11.45 -18.38 -11.90
N THR A 73 -10.61 -19.03 -12.72
CA THR A 73 -10.65 -20.50 -12.90
C THR A 73 -9.92 -21.28 -11.80
N ARG A 74 -9.28 -20.60 -10.84
CA ARG A 74 -8.52 -21.18 -9.72
C ARG A 74 -9.08 -20.85 -8.33
N GLY A 75 -10.40 -20.79 -8.17
CA GLY A 75 -10.98 -20.86 -6.81
C GLY A 75 -10.68 -22.23 -6.15
N PRO A 76 -10.66 -22.35 -4.81
CA PRO A 76 -11.13 -21.38 -3.82
C PRO A 76 -10.08 -21.03 -2.75
N ALA A 77 -10.04 -19.77 -2.34
CA ALA A 77 -9.53 -19.41 -1.02
C ALA A 77 -10.40 -18.27 -0.52
N ASP A 78 -11.07 -18.57 0.60
CA ASP A 78 -11.94 -17.67 1.32
C ASP A 78 -11.41 -16.25 1.32
N ILE A 79 -12.26 -15.32 0.87
CA ILE A 79 -12.23 -13.96 1.36
C ILE A 79 -12.63 -14.07 2.83
N VAL A 80 -11.68 -14.44 3.68
CA VAL A 80 -11.80 -14.17 5.10
C VAL A 80 -11.66 -12.65 5.18
N THR A 81 -12.81 -11.99 5.10
CA THR A 81 -13.04 -10.75 5.81
C THR A 81 -12.72 -11.04 7.27
N THR A 82 -11.44 -10.95 7.63
CA THR A 82 -11.01 -10.99 9.01
C THR A 82 -11.42 -9.63 9.57
N ARG A 83 -12.69 -9.53 9.91
CA ARG A 83 -13.20 -8.56 10.87
C ARG A 83 -12.49 -8.91 12.17
N VAL A 84 -11.30 -8.33 12.35
CA VAL A 84 -10.58 -8.37 13.62
C VAL A 84 -11.43 -7.56 14.59
N ALA A 85 -12.31 -8.26 15.30
CA ALA A 85 -12.94 -7.77 16.50
C ALA A 85 -11.88 -7.81 17.61
N THR A 86 -10.94 -6.88 17.57
CA THR A 86 -10.22 -6.46 18.78
C THR A 86 -10.94 -5.26 19.32
N ASN A 87 -11.40 -5.36 20.56
CA ASN A 87 -11.91 -4.24 21.37
C ASN A 87 -10.78 -3.24 21.69
N THR A 88 -10.12 -2.70 20.67
CA THR A 88 -9.51 -1.39 20.73
C THR A 88 -10.63 -0.43 20.36
N THR A 89 -11.04 0.43 21.29
CA THR A 89 -12.07 1.45 21.05
C THR A 89 -11.67 2.28 19.82
N SER A 90 -12.12 1.86 18.64
CA SER A 90 -11.89 2.52 17.37
C SER A 90 -12.66 3.82 17.44
N TRP A 91 -11.96 4.92 17.70
CA TRP A 91 -12.59 6.23 17.82
C TRP A 91 -13.32 6.55 16.52
N LYS A 92 -14.63 6.80 16.62
CA LYS A 92 -15.52 7.07 15.48
C LYS A 92 -16.06 8.51 15.57
N PRO A 93 -15.75 9.40 14.61
CA PRO A 93 -16.30 10.76 14.58
C PRO A 93 -17.83 10.77 14.47
N SER A 94 -18.47 11.79 15.04
CA SER A 94 -19.91 12.05 14.88
C SER A 94 -20.25 12.56 13.48
N ASP A 95 -19.34 13.31 12.85
CA ASP A 95 -19.50 13.77 11.47
C ASP A 95 -19.29 12.59 10.47
N PRO A 96 -20.30 12.24 9.65
CA PRO A 96 -20.19 11.18 8.65
C PRO A 96 -19.11 11.48 7.59
N ARG A 97 -18.79 12.76 7.33
CA ARG A 97 -17.77 13.15 6.35
C ARG A 97 -16.37 12.78 6.79
N LEU A 98 -16.13 12.72 8.10
CA LEU A 98 -14.85 12.37 8.70
C LEU A 98 -14.72 10.86 9.00
N SER A 99 -15.82 10.11 8.89
CA SER A 99 -15.86 8.70 9.26
C SER A 99 -14.95 7.83 8.39
N GLY A 100 -14.88 8.06 7.08
CA GLY A 100 -14.02 7.29 6.17
C GLY A 100 -12.53 7.47 6.50
N ALA A 101 -12.09 8.71 6.61
CA ALA A 101 -10.71 9.04 6.94
C ALA A 101 -10.29 8.52 8.33
N ALA A 102 -11.20 8.51 9.31
CA ALA A 102 -10.92 7.94 10.63
C ALA A 102 -10.68 6.42 10.57
N ILE A 103 -11.43 5.69 9.73
CA ILE A 103 -11.25 4.24 9.54
C ILE A 103 -9.93 3.96 8.82
N GLU A 104 -9.63 4.70 7.76
CA GLU A 104 -8.39 4.52 6.99
C GLU A 104 -7.13 4.82 7.81
N LEU A 105 -7.13 5.91 8.60
CA LEU A 105 -6.01 6.25 9.48
C LEU A 105 -5.80 5.21 10.58
N ASP A 106 -6.88 4.62 11.11
CA ASP A 106 -6.78 3.57 12.12
C ASP A 106 -6.19 2.27 11.52
N ALA A 107 -6.64 1.90 10.32
CA ALA A 107 -6.07 0.78 9.57
C ALA A 107 -4.57 1.00 9.25
N ALA A 108 -4.22 2.17 8.73
CA ALA A 108 -2.83 2.54 8.44
C ALA A 108 -1.96 2.48 9.70
N ARG A 109 -2.47 2.92 10.86
CA ARG A 109 -1.76 2.83 12.13
C ARG A 109 -1.49 1.38 12.53
N MET A 110 -2.48 0.50 12.40
CA MET A 110 -2.32 -0.93 12.71
C MET A 110 -1.29 -1.60 11.79
N GLU A 111 -1.30 -1.27 10.49
CA GLU A 111 -0.33 -1.80 9.52
C GLU A 111 1.10 -1.30 9.81
N LEU A 112 1.27 -0.01 10.14
CA LEU A 112 2.57 0.55 10.52
C LEU A 112 3.11 -0.08 11.79
N GLN A 113 2.26 -0.35 12.78
CA GLN A 113 2.66 -1.08 13.99
C GLN A 113 3.11 -2.50 13.68
N LEU A 114 2.44 -3.20 12.76
CA LEU A 114 2.87 -4.52 12.31
C LEU A 114 4.20 -4.45 11.55
N ALA A 115 4.37 -3.46 10.66
CA ALA A 115 5.60 -3.25 9.91
C ALA A 115 6.79 -2.94 10.83
N ILE A 116 6.59 -2.14 11.88
CA ILE A 116 7.63 -1.84 12.89
C ILE A 116 8.02 -3.09 13.67
N ARG A 117 7.09 -4.01 13.95
CA ARG A 117 7.47 -5.31 14.58
C ARG A 117 8.37 -6.15 13.67
N GLN A 118 8.23 -6.01 12.36
CA GLN A 118 9.07 -6.72 11.38
C GLN A 118 10.42 -6.04 11.16
N ALA A 119 10.47 -4.71 11.25
CA ALA A 119 11.67 -3.89 11.06
C ALA A 119 11.79 -2.81 12.15
N PRO A 120 12.20 -3.18 13.38
CA PRO A 120 12.19 -2.27 14.54
C PRO A 120 13.15 -1.08 14.39
N ASP A 121 14.25 -1.27 13.68
CA ASP A 121 15.31 -0.27 13.50
C ASP A 121 15.03 0.72 12.36
N SER A 122 13.87 0.61 11.69
CA SER A 122 13.51 1.51 10.59
C SER A 122 13.02 2.87 11.10
N LEU A 123 13.92 3.86 11.06
CA LEU A 123 13.59 5.26 11.41
C LEU A 123 12.47 5.84 10.52
N ALA A 124 12.37 5.42 9.26
CA ALA A 124 11.34 5.89 8.34
C ALA A 124 9.93 5.48 8.79
N LEU A 125 9.75 4.22 9.22
CA LEU A 125 8.48 3.71 9.73
C LEU A 125 8.08 4.43 11.02
N GLN A 126 9.04 4.70 11.91
CA GLN A 126 8.77 5.43 13.16
C GLN A 126 8.32 6.87 12.89
N ARG A 127 8.96 7.58 11.94
CA ARG A 127 8.53 8.93 11.52
C ARG A 127 7.15 8.90 10.87
N LEU A 128 6.89 7.91 10.02
CA LEU A 128 5.59 7.76 9.36
C LEU A 128 4.46 7.47 10.37
N LEU A 129 4.74 6.64 11.39
CA LEU A 129 3.80 6.42 12.50
C LEU A 129 3.50 7.72 13.23
N GLY A 130 4.52 8.50 13.60
CA GLY A 130 4.33 9.80 14.26
C GLY A 130 3.49 10.78 13.43
N ARG A 131 3.70 10.84 12.11
CA ARG A 131 2.86 11.66 11.21
C ARG A 131 1.41 11.18 11.17
N THR A 132 1.18 9.87 11.13
CA THR A 132 -0.17 9.27 11.12
C THR A 132 -0.91 9.61 12.42
N GLU A 133 -0.22 9.56 13.57
CA GLU A 133 -0.78 9.96 14.87
C GLU A 133 -1.09 11.46 14.92
N GLN A 134 -0.22 12.30 14.35
CA GLN A 134 -0.48 13.73 14.22
C GLN A 134 -1.73 14.01 13.37
N GLN A 135 -1.87 13.34 12.21
CA GLN A 135 -3.06 13.44 11.36
C GLN A 135 -4.33 12.99 12.11
N GLN A 136 -4.26 11.91 12.88
CA GLN A 136 -5.38 11.45 13.70
C GLN A 136 -5.77 12.49 14.76
N SER A 137 -4.79 13.18 15.38
CA SER A 137 -5.05 14.25 16.33
C SER A 137 -5.73 15.46 15.68
N GLN A 138 -5.32 15.84 14.47
CA GLN A 138 -5.92 16.93 13.70
C GLN A 138 -7.36 16.59 13.31
N LEU A 139 -7.61 15.35 12.89
CA LEU A 139 -8.95 14.87 12.55
C LEU A 139 -9.89 14.90 13.77
N ARG A 140 -9.38 14.57 14.97
CA ARG A 140 -10.11 14.74 16.24
C ARG A 140 -10.45 16.19 16.54
N GLN A 141 -9.52 17.10 16.31
CA GLN A 141 -9.78 18.54 16.50
C GLN A 141 -10.87 19.05 15.54
N LEU A 142 -10.82 18.65 14.27
CA LEU A 142 -11.84 18.99 13.28
C LEU A 142 -13.21 18.40 13.66
N ALA A 143 -13.24 17.15 14.11
CA ALA A 143 -14.49 16.51 14.57
C ALA A 143 -15.10 17.27 15.76
N ASN A 144 -14.28 17.75 16.71
CA ASN A 144 -14.75 18.53 17.85
C ASN A 144 -15.27 19.92 17.47
N GLN A 145 -14.83 20.49 16.34
CA GLN A 145 -15.31 21.78 15.83
C GLN A 145 -16.59 21.66 14.99
N SER A 146 -16.91 20.44 14.53
CA SER A 146 -18.00 20.17 13.57
C SER A 146 -19.24 19.54 14.22
N GLY A 147 -19.22 19.31 15.53
CA GLY A 147 -20.33 18.77 16.33
C GLY A 147 -20.93 19.81 17.25
#